data_AF-A0A519ZJ05-F1
#
_entry.id   AF-A0A519ZJ05-F1
#
_cell.length_a   1.000
_cell.length_b   1.000
_cell.length_c   1.000
_cell.angle_alpha   90.00
_cell.angle_beta   90.00
_cell.angle_gamma   90.00
#
_symmetry.space_group_name_H-M   'P 1'
#
loop_
_entity.id
_entity.type
_entity.pdbx_description
1 polymer ?
#
loop_
_entity_poly.entity_id
_entity_poly.type
_entity_poly.pdbx_seq_one_letter_code
_entity_poly.pdbx_strand_id
1 'polypeptide(L)' 'RPGDVVVKVAGARVINTSQLLNAVAALKPGLQAQVEVQRSDKILTLDVMVVQRPKLSRAAAEQQAQQQEDDAQ' A
#
# COMPACT_ATOMS: atom_id res chain seq x y z
N ARG A 1 -7.14 -2.90 -8.82
CA ARG A 1 -7.73 -2.08 -9.91
C ARG A 1 -8.71 -1.12 -9.26
N PRO A 2 -8.91 0.11 -9.79
CA PRO A 2 -9.98 0.97 -9.29
C PRO A 2 -11.31 0.21 -9.32
N GLY A 3 -12.07 0.26 -8.22
CA GLY A 3 -13.32 -0.50 -8.06
C GLY A 3 -13.21 -1.84 -7.31
N ASP A 4 -12.01 -2.28 -6.93
CA ASP A 4 -11.86 -3.45 -6.04
C ASP A 4 -12.15 -3.04 -4.58
N VAL A 5 -12.98 -3.82 -3.88
CA VAL A 5 -13.27 -3.64 -2.45
C VAL A 5 -12.59 -4.75 -1.66
N VAL A 6 -11.72 -4.40 -0.71
CA VAL A 6 -11.04 -5.39 0.13
C VAL A 6 -12.02 -5.90 1.19
N VAL A 7 -12.19 -7.21 1.28
CA VAL A 7 -13.10 -7.86 2.24
C VAL A 7 -12.36 -8.70 3.28
N LYS A 8 -11.11 -9.09 3.01
CA LYS A 8 -10.27 -9.84 3.94
C LYS A 8 -8.78 -9.63 3.68
N VAL A 9 -7.98 -9.62 4.75
CA VAL A 9 -6.52 -9.51 4.71
C VAL A 9 -5.92 -10.54 5.66
N ALA A 10 -5.05 -11.41 5.15
CA ALA A 10 -4.32 -12.43 5.90
C ALA A 10 -5.20 -13.23 6.89
N GLY A 11 -6.40 -13.63 6.46
CA GLY A 11 -7.36 -14.35 7.31
C GLY A 11 -8.39 -13.46 8.01
N ALA A 12 -8.10 -12.18 8.23
CA ALA A 12 -8.96 -11.26 8.97
C ALA A 12 -9.99 -10.58 8.06
N ARG A 13 -11.28 -10.71 8.38
CA ARG A 13 -12.36 -9.98 7.70
C ARG A 13 -12.25 -8.50 8.01
N VAL A 14 -12.37 -7.66 6.98
CA VAL A 14 -12.36 -6.20 7.11
C VAL A 14 -13.67 -5.63 6.58
N ILE A 15 -14.32 -4.77 7.35
CA ILE A 15 -15.60 -4.14 6.97
C ILE A 15 -15.50 -2.61 6.84
N ASN A 16 -14.35 -2.03 7.15
CA ASN A 16 -14.09 -0.60 7.01
C ASN A 16 -12.60 -0.30 6.80
N THR A 17 -12.30 0.94 6.43
CA THR A 17 -10.94 1.38 6.10
C THR A 17 -10.00 1.32 7.29
N SER A 18 -10.45 1.63 8.50
CA SER A 18 -9.59 1.59 9.70
C SER A 18 -9.12 0.16 10.01
N GLN A 19 -10.03 -0.82 9.93
CA GLN A 19 -9.68 -2.24 10.08
C GLN A 19 -8.73 -2.71 8.99
N LEU A 20 -8.93 -2.26 7.74
CA LEU A 20 -8.02 -2.56 6.64
C LEU A 20 -6.62 -2.05 6.92
N LEU A 21 -6.47 -0.77 7.28
CA LEU A 21 -5.16 -0.17 7.57
C LEU A 21 -4.48 -0.86 8.75
N ASN A 22 -5.24 -1.19 9.81
CA ASN A 22 -4.71 -1.92 10.96
C ASN A 22 -4.24 -3.34 10.59
N ALA A 23 -5.04 -4.07 9.80
CA ALA A 23 -4.69 -5.41 9.33
C ALA A 23 -3.43 -5.39 8.47
N VAL A 24 -3.29 -4.40 7.58
CA VAL A 24 -2.09 -4.20 6.75
C VAL A 24 -0.87 -3.82 7.60
N ALA A 25 -1.03 -2.94 8.58
CA ALA A 25 0.07 -2.52 9.47
C ALA A 25 0.60 -3.66 10.35
N ALA A 26 -0.24 -4.67 10.64
CA ALA A 26 0.17 -5.87 11.37
C ALA A 26 0.94 -6.88 10.50
N LEU A 27 0.97 -6.72 9.18
CA LEU A 27 1.69 -7.63 8.28
C LEU A 27 3.21 -7.43 8.40
N LYS A 28 3.93 -8.55 8.37
CA LYS A 28 5.40 -8.54 8.34
C LYS A 28 5.89 -8.26 6.92
N PRO A 29 6.71 -7.22 6.70
CA PRO A 29 7.36 -6.99 5.41
C PRO A 29 8.22 -8.18 4.99
N GLY A 30 8.31 -8.42 3.69
CA GLY A 30 9.09 -9.52 3.09
C GLY A 30 8.35 -10.86 3.04
N LEU A 31 7.11 -10.94 3.53
CA LEU A 31 6.27 -12.13 3.42
C LEU A 31 5.12 -11.92 2.44
N GLN A 32 4.65 -13.02 1.85
CA GLN A 32 3.40 -13.02 1.09
C GLN A 32 2.21 -12.95 2.04
N ALA A 33 1.20 -12.16 1.68
CA ALA A 33 -0.07 -12.07 2.39
C ALA A 33 -1.22 -12.32 1.41
N GLN A 34 -2.20 -13.10 1.83
CA GLN A 34 -3.41 -13.33 1.06
C GLN A 34 -4.40 -12.18 1.30
N VAL A 35 -4.95 -11.62 0.22
CA VAL A 35 -5.97 -10.57 0.25
C VAL A 35 -7.16 -11.00 -0.59
N GLU A 36 -8.34 -11.00 0.02
CA GLU A 36 -9.58 -11.24 -0.73
C GLU A 36 -10.20 -9.88 -1.10
N VAL A 37 -10.46 -9.70 -2.39
CA VAL A 37 -11.12 -8.52 -2.94
C VAL A 37 -12.39 -8.90 -3.66
N GLN A 38 -13.43 -8.11 -3.47
CA GLN A 38 -14.62 -8.14 -4.29
C GLN A 38 -14.39 -7.29 -5.54
N ARG A 39 -14.49 -7.94 -6.71
CA ARG A 39 -14.49 -7.29 -8.02
C ARG A 39 -15.82 -7.58 -8.69
N SER A 40 -16.64 -6.55 -8.81
CA SER A 40 -18.03 -6.70 -9.26
C SER A 40 -18.79 -7.69 -8.36
N ASP A 41 -19.23 -8.81 -8.91
CA ASP A 41 -19.99 -9.88 -8.25
C ASP A 41 -19.11 -11.05 -7.77
N LYS A 42 -17.78 -10.96 -7.92
CA LYS A 42 -16.85 -12.07 -7.64
C LYS A 42 -15.90 -11.73 -6.51
N ILE A 43 -15.59 -12.73 -5.68
CA ILE A 43 -14.48 -12.69 -4.73
C ILE A 43 -13.24 -13.26 -5.41
N LEU A 44 -12.16 -12.50 -5.38
CA LEU A 44 -10.85 -12.88 -5.91
C LEU A 44 -9.86 -12.92 -4.76
N THR A 45 -9.10 -14.00 -4.70
CA THR A 45 -8.00 -14.18 -3.76
C THR A 45 -6.70 -13.81 -4.45
N LEU A 46 -5.95 -12.88 -3.86
CA LEU A 46 -4.70 -12.35 -4.39
C LEU A 46 -3.58 -12.56 -3.37
N ASP A 47 -2.48 -13.16 -3.79
CA ASP A 47 -1.27 -13.24 -3.00
C ASP A 47 -0.40 -12.01 -3.31
N VAL A 48 -0.16 -11.17 -2.29
CA VAL A 48 0.60 -9.92 -2.42
C VAL A 48 1.89 -9.99 -1.61
N MET A 49 2.99 -9.51 -2.21
CA MET A 49 4.25 -9.33 -1.50
C MET A 49 4.17 -8.07 -0.64
N VAL A 50 4.30 -8.21 0.68
CA VAL A 50 4.27 -7.07 1.59
C VAL A 50 5.64 -6.39 1.60
N VAL A 51 5.69 -5.10 1.27
CA VAL A 51 6.92 -4.29 1.32
C VAL A 51 6.83 -3.21 2.39
N GLN A 52 7.97 -2.83 2.96
CA GLN A 52 8.02 -1.75 3.95
C GLN A 52 7.84 -0.40 3.24
N ARG A 53 6.99 0.47 3.79
CA ARG A 53 6.85 1.85 3.28
C ARG A 53 8.19 2.58 3.40
N PRO A 54 8.74 3.15 2.29
CA PRO A 54 9.97 3.93 2.36
C PRO A 54 9.81 5.11 3.33
N LYS A 55 10.82 5.32 4.18
CA LYS A 55 10.91 6.58 4.92
C LYS A 55 11.26 7.66 3.90
N LEU A 56 10.37 8.64 3.73
CA LEU A 56 10.68 9.86 2.98
C LEU A 56 11.86 10.54 3.70
N SER A 57 13.06 10.45 3.14
CA SER A 57 14.21 11.19 3.65
C SER A 57 14.04 12.65 3.22
N ARG A 58 14.23 13.57 4.17
CA ARG A 58 14.15 15.02 3.90
C ARG A 58 15.14 15.46 2.81
N ALA A 59 16.28 14.79 2.73
CA ALA A 59 17.30 15.01 1.72
C ALA A 59 16.82 14.78 0.26
N ALA A 60 15.87 13.87 0.01
CA ALA A 60 15.32 13.66 -1.32
C ALA A 60 14.37 14.80 -1.77
N ALA A 61 13.71 15.46 -0.81
CA ALA A 61 12.87 16.62 -1.07
C ALA A 61 13.71 17.90 -1.27
N GLU A 62 14.86 18.02 -0.60
CA GLU A 62 15.79 19.15 -0.74
C GLU A 62 16.62 19.08 -2.04
N GLN A 63 17.01 17.87 -2.50
CA GLN A 63 17.75 17.69 -3.77
C GLN A 63 16.93 18.01 -5.02
N GLN A 64 15.59 17.87 -4.97
CA GLN A 64 14.71 18.25 -6.09
C GLN A 64 14.49 19.77 -6.19
N ALA A 65 14.71 20.51 -5.10
CA ALA A 65 14.58 21.97 -5.10
C ALA A 65 15.83 22.66 -5.67
N GLN A 66 17.02 22.13 -5.41
CA GLN A 66 18.29 22.72 -5.86
C GLN A 66 18.58 22.53 -7.35
N GLN A 67 18.02 21.51 -8.00
CA GLN A 67 18.20 21.29 -9.43
C GLN A 67 17.37 22.23 -10.32
N GLN A 68 16.36 22.93 -9.77
CA GLN A 68 15.55 23.89 -10.52
C GLN A 68 16.13 25.31 -10.52
N GLU A 69 17.09 25.63 -9.64
CA GLU A 69 17.75 26.94 -9.59
C GLU A 69 18.97 27.05 -10.52
N ASP A 70 19.59 25.93 -10.90
CA ASP A 70 20.75 25.89 -11.81
C ASP A 70 20.37 26.01 -13.29
N ASP A 71 19.17 25.59 -13.70
CA ASP A 71 18.69 25.65 -15.10
C ASP A 71 18.17 27.05 -15.50
N ALA A 72 18.10 28.00 -14.56
CA ALA A 72 17.56 29.34 -14.76
C ALA A 72 18.64 30.44 -14.91
N GLN A 73 19.93 30.07 -15.02
CA GLN A 73 21.05 31.00 -15.21
C GLN A 73 21.62 30.95 -16.63
#